data_AF-A0A963A1N4-F1
#
_entry.id   AF-A0A963A1N4-F1
#
_cell.length_a   1.000
_cell.length_b   1.000
_cell.length_c   1.000
_cell.angle_alpha   90.00
_cell.angle_beta   90.00
_cell.angle_gamma   90.00
#
_symmetry.space_group_name_H-M   'P 1'
#
loop_
_entity.id
_entity.type
_entity.pdbx_description
1 polymer ?
#
loop_
_entity_poly.entity_id
_entity_poly.type
_entity_poly.pdbx_seq_one_letter_code
_entity_poly.pdbx_strand_id
1 'polypeptide(L)'
;GQPLTTAEYIQASSRVGRGEVPGLVVANYYRDQARSLSHYENFRPYHESFYRFVEPTSVTPFTFQARNRALHAALVIALRHACALLSDNSSAGSFDPSDECVSKVIETLKARCARADTQRADETAKHLDALVKAWREEVCHCAATRIPLLYQAPSNDKANARLLYSHGDKIRGLWETPNSMRNVENTALLEIR
;
A
#
# COMPACT_ATOMS: atom_id res chain seq x y z
N GLY A 1 30.62 -15.08 10.28
CA GLY A 1 30.41 -13.71 10.73
C GLY A 1 28.97 -13.31 10.52
N GLN A 2 28.49 -12.29 11.23
CA GLN A 2 27.16 -11.73 11.01
C GLN A 2 27.16 -10.93 9.69
N PRO A 3 26.14 -11.06 8.83
CA PRO A 3 25.98 -10.23 7.63
C PRO A 3 25.99 -8.74 7.99
N LEU A 4 26.40 -7.89 7.05
CA LEU A 4 26.51 -6.45 7.33
C LEU A 4 25.16 -5.81 7.62
N THR A 5 24.07 -6.38 7.10
CA THR A 5 22.72 -5.86 7.27
C THR A 5 21.82 -6.84 8.03
N THR A 6 20.89 -6.30 8.82
CA THR A 6 19.83 -7.09 9.48
C THR A 6 18.95 -7.82 8.46
N ALA A 7 18.74 -7.23 7.28
CA ALA A 7 17.95 -7.84 6.20
C ALA A 7 18.58 -9.13 5.66
N GLU A 8 19.89 -9.14 5.39
CA GLU A 8 20.63 -10.34 4.97
C GLU A 8 20.62 -11.40 6.07
N TYR A 9 20.77 -11.00 7.33
CA TYR A 9 20.69 -11.90 8.48
C TYR A 9 19.33 -12.63 8.54
N ILE A 10 18.23 -11.91 8.34
CA ILE A 10 16.88 -12.48 8.30
C ILE A 10 16.68 -13.39 7.09
N GLN A 11 17.14 -12.97 5.91
CA GLN A 11 17.03 -13.79 4.71
C GLN A 11 17.82 -15.09 4.83
N ALA A 12 18.98 -15.06 5.49
CA ALA A 12 19.80 -16.25 5.73
C ALA A 12 19.18 -17.15 6.82
N SER A 13 18.80 -16.58 7.98
CA SER A 13 18.26 -17.35 9.11
C SER A 13 16.89 -17.95 8.81
N SER A 14 16.03 -17.24 8.09
CA SER A 14 14.67 -17.70 7.76
C SER A 14 14.62 -18.86 6.78
N ARG A 15 15.72 -19.19 6.09
CA ARG A 15 15.80 -20.29 5.12
C ARG A 15 16.17 -21.63 5.76
N VAL A 16 16.61 -21.64 7.02
CA VAL A 16 17.10 -22.84 7.70
C VAL A 16 15.96 -23.58 8.41
N GLY A 17 15.98 -24.92 8.39
CA GLY A 17 15.06 -25.75 9.19
C GLY A 17 13.63 -25.86 8.65
N ARG A 18 13.39 -25.60 7.36
CA ARG A 18 12.06 -25.67 6.72
C ARG A 18 11.62 -27.08 6.27
N GLY A 19 12.43 -28.12 6.52
CA GLY A 19 12.17 -29.50 6.10
C GLY A 19 12.04 -30.46 7.27
N GLU A 20 11.90 -31.76 6.98
CA GLU A 20 11.80 -32.81 8.00
C GLU A 20 13.10 -33.01 8.79
N VAL A 21 14.24 -32.55 8.26
CA VAL A 21 15.55 -32.63 8.92
C VAL A 21 15.82 -31.35 9.71
N PRO A 22 16.20 -31.44 11.00
CA PRO A 22 16.58 -30.29 11.81
C PRO A 22 17.72 -29.49 11.17
N GLY A 23 17.56 -28.17 11.10
CA GLY A 23 18.61 -27.28 10.62
C GLY A 23 19.63 -26.93 11.71
N LEU A 24 20.92 -26.91 11.37
CA LEU A 24 22.00 -26.44 12.23
C LEU A 24 22.57 -25.13 11.69
N VAL A 25 22.70 -24.11 12.54
CA VAL A 25 23.33 -22.84 12.21
C VAL A 25 24.56 -22.64 13.09
N VAL A 26 25.71 -22.37 12.47
CA VAL A 26 26.96 -22.08 13.15
C VAL A 26 27.39 -20.65 12.81
N ALA A 27 27.53 -19.81 13.83
CA ALA A 27 28.04 -18.45 13.70
C ALA A 27 29.49 -18.37 14.18
N ASN A 28 30.42 -18.07 13.25
CA ASN A 28 31.83 -17.85 13.57
C ASN A 28 32.17 -16.36 13.65
N TYR A 29 32.93 -15.97 14.68
CA TYR A 29 33.35 -14.59 14.98
C TYR A 29 34.87 -14.54 15.21
N TYR A 30 35.53 -13.48 14.74
CA TYR A 30 36.97 -13.28 14.96
C TYR A 30 37.21 -12.63 16.33
N ARG A 31 38.15 -13.18 17.12
CA ARG A 31 38.44 -12.75 18.51
C ARG A 31 39.03 -11.35 18.58
N ASP A 32 39.86 -11.04 17.61
CA ASP A 32 40.74 -9.88 17.50
C ASP A 32 40.06 -8.68 16.83
N GLN A 33 38.82 -8.84 16.37
CA GLN A 33 38.03 -7.77 15.78
C GLN A 33 36.97 -7.27 16.78
N ALA A 34 37.12 -6.03 17.26
CA ALA A 34 36.20 -5.40 18.23
C ALA A 34 34.71 -5.49 17.79
N ARG A 35 34.43 -5.33 16.49
CA ARG A 35 33.09 -5.51 15.93
C ARG A 35 32.55 -6.93 16.10
N SER A 36 33.37 -7.95 15.85
CA SER A 36 32.99 -9.36 16.02
C SER A 36 32.73 -9.68 17.49
N LEU A 37 33.53 -9.13 18.40
CA LEU A 37 33.34 -9.28 19.85
C LEU A 37 32.01 -8.67 20.31
N SER A 38 31.72 -7.44 19.88
CA SER A 38 30.45 -6.75 20.20
C SER A 38 29.23 -7.53 19.69
N HIS A 39 29.30 -8.10 18.48
CA HIS A 39 28.22 -8.94 17.95
C HIS A 39 28.07 -10.26 18.69
N TYR A 40 29.17 -10.87 19.12
CA TYR A 40 29.15 -12.09 19.92
C TYR A 40 28.50 -11.84 21.29
N GLU A 41 28.91 -10.78 21.99
CA GLU A 41 28.38 -10.40 23.30
C GLU A 41 26.88 -10.06 23.24
N ASN A 42 26.44 -9.41 22.15
CA ASN A 42 25.06 -9.03 21.93
C ASN A 42 24.27 -10.06 21.10
N PHE A 43 24.81 -11.25 20.83
CA PHE A 43 24.22 -12.20 19.88
C PHE A 43 22.80 -12.59 20.26
N ARG A 44 22.58 -13.01 21.51
CA ARG A 44 21.27 -13.44 21.99
C ARG A 44 20.23 -12.31 21.97
N PRO A 45 20.47 -11.14 22.61
CA PRO A 45 19.49 -10.06 22.58
C PRO A 45 19.25 -9.56 21.15
N TYR A 46 20.26 -9.54 20.29
CA TYR A 46 20.07 -9.24 18.87
C TYR A 46 19.25 -10.32 18.13
N HIS A 47 19.54 -11.61 18.33
CA HIS A 47 18.82 -12.72 17.71
C HIS A 47 17.35 -12.79 18.15
N GLU A 48 17.05 -12.42 19.38
CA GLU A 48 15.67 -12.40 19.89
C GLU A 48 14.90 -11.14 19.42
N SER A 49 15.61 -10.08 18.99
CA SER A 49 15.00 -8.79 18.65
C SER A 49 15.30 -8.27 17.23
N PHE A 50 15.91 -9.06 16.34
CA PHE A 50 16.28 -8.60 14.99
C PHE A 50 15.06 -8.15 14.17
N TYR A 51 13.87 -8.73 14.41
CA TYR A 51 12.61 -8.30 13.82
C TYR A 51 12.14 -6.91 14.28
N ARG A 52 12.75 -6.31 15.31
CA ARG A 52 12.53 -4.91 15.72
C ARG A 52 13.36 -3.95 14.87
N PHE A 53 14.51 -4.40 14.36
CA PHE A 53 15.42 -3.58 13.56
C PHE A 53 15.13 -3.66 12.06
N VAL A 54 14.39 -4.67 11.64
CA VAL A 54 13.55 -4.52 10.45
C VAL A 54 12.32 -3.82 10.93
N GLU A 55 12.16 -2.54 10.58
CA GLU A 55 10.84 -1.95 10.66
C GLU A 55 9.88 -2.94 10.00
N PRO A 56 8.94 -3.54 10.74
CA PRO A 56 7.83 -4.11 10.04
C PRO A 56 7.30 -2.92 9.24
N THR A 57 7.05 -3.10 7.96
CA THR A 57 6.08 -2.23 7.30
C THR A 57 4.71 -2.57 7.90
N SER A 58 4.55 -2.39 9.23
CA SER A 58 3.31 -2.57 9.96
C SER A 58 2.49 -1.34 9.66
N VAL A 59 2.04 -1.25 8.42
CA VAL A 59 0.74 -0.65 8.19
C VAL A 59 -0.21 -1.69 8.76
N THR A 60 -0.54 -1.57 10.04
CA THR A 60 -1.56 -2.41 10.68
C THR A 60 -2.75 -2.45 9.72
N PRO A 61 -3.16 -3.64 9.23
CA PRO A 61 -4.13 -3.75 8.15
C PRO A 61 -5.39 -2.95 8.48
N PHE A 62 -5.99 -2.33 7.47
CA PHE A 62 -7.20 -1.52 7.63
C PHE A 62 -7.11 -0.33 8.60
N THR A 63 -5.92 0.10 9.06
CA THR A 63 -5.78 1.41 9.70
C THR A 63 -6.15 2.53 8.74
N PHE A 64 -6.49 3.71 9.27
CA PHE A 64 -6.76 4.89 8.46
C PHE A 64 -5.65 5.13 7.41
N GLN A 65 -4.37 5.08 7.82
CA GLN A 65 -3.24 5.28 6.91
C GLN A 65 -3.15 4.19 5.83
N ALA A 66 -3.35 2.91 6.18
CA ALA A 66 -3.39 1.82 5.21
C ALA A 66 -4.53 2.01 4.20
N ARG A 67 -5.72 2.37 4.67
CA ARG A 67 -6.89 2.62 3.82
C ARG A 67 -6.67 3.83 2.92
N ASN A 68 -6.17 4.94 3.47
CA ASN A 68 -5.90 6.17 2.72
C ASN A 68 -4.90 5.96 1.58
N ARG A 69 -3.93 5.05 1.78
CA ARG A 69 -2.90 4.75 0.80
C ARG A 69 -3.35 3.84 -0.35
N ALA A 70 -4.35 2.97 -0.13
CA ALA A 70 -4.63 1.88 -1.09
C ALA A 70 -6.11 1.53 -1.31
N LEU A 71 -7.04 2.01 -0.47
CA LEU A 71 -8.45 1.61 -0.56
C LEU A 71 -9.12 2.14 -1.84
N HIS A 72 -8.75 3.33 -2.29
CA HIS A 72 -9.19 3.89 -3.57
C HIS A 72 -8.72 3.05 -4.75
N ALA A 73 -7.47 2.57 -4.73
CA ALA A 73 -6.94 1.69 -5.76
C ALA A 73 -7.69 0.35 -5.77
N ALA A 74 -8.00 -0.22 -4.60
CA ALA A 74 -8.79 -1.44 -4.51
C ALA A 74 -10.20 -1.28 -5.09
N LEU A 75 -10.86 -0.14 -4.80
CA LEU A 75 -12.16 0.22 -5.38
C LEU A 75 -12.10 0.29 -6.90
N VAL A 76 -11.13 1.04 -7.44
CA VAL A 76 -10.93 1.18 -8.89
C VAL A 76 -10.69 -0.18 -9.55
N ILE A 77 -9.78 -0.99 -9.01
CA ILE A 77 -9.47 -2.33 -9.53
C ILE A 77 -10.74 -3.19 -9.56
N ALA A 78 -11.48 -3.25 -8.45
CA ALA A 78 -12.69 -4.07 -8.37
C ALA A 78 -13.72 -3.66 -9.44
N LEU A 79 -13.94 -2.37 -9.62
CA LEU A 79 -14.88 -1.84 -10.61
C LEU A 79 -14.44 -2.07 -12.06
N ARG A 80 -13.16 -1.84 -12.38
CA ARG A 80 -12.61 -2.05 -13.72
C ARG A 80 -12.69 -3.51 -14.17
N HIS A 81 -12.51 -4.45 -13.24
CA HIS A 81 -12.56 -5.88 -13.55
C HIS A 81 -13.99 -6.45 -13.58
N ALA A 82 -14.91 -5.87 -12.83
CA ALA A 82 -16.27 -6.39 -12.72
C ALA A 82 -17.26 -5.72 -13.69
N CYS A 83 -17.06 -4.44 -14.03
CA CYS A 83 -17.96 -3.68 -14.88
C CYS A 83 -17.28 -3.31 -16.20
N ALA A 84 -17.73 -3.94 -17.29
CA ALA A 84 -17.16 -3.74 -18.63
C ALA A 84 -17.17 -2.26 -19.05
N LEU A 85 -18.19 -1.50 -18.63
CA LEU A 85 -18.31 -0.07 -18.90
C LEU A 85 -17.18 0.79 -18.30
N LEU A 86 -16.42 0.26 -17.33
CA LEU A 86 -15.31 0.93 -16.65
C LEU A 86 -13.94 0.34 -17.01
N SER A 87 -13.86 -0.60 -17.94
CA SER A 87 -12.62 -1.35 -18.19
C SER A 87 -11.50 -0.50 -18.81
N ASP A 88 -11.84 0.37 -19.76
CA ASP A 88 -10.88 1.18 -20.52
C ASP A 88 -10.34 2.36 -19.73
N ASN A 89 -9.12 2.83 -20.10
CA ASN A 89 -8.47 3.95 -19.43
C ASN A 89 -9.33 5.23 -19.47
N SER A 90 -10.09 5.44 -20.55
CA SER A 90 -10.95 6.60 -20.77
C SER A 90 -12.34 6.51 -20.14
N SER A 91 -12.67 5.38 -19.53
CA SER A 91 -14.01 5.15 -18.98
C SER A 91 -14.14 5.61 -17.52
N ALA A 92 -13.12 6.21 -16.92
CA ALA A 92 -13.19 6.71 -15.55
C ALA A 92 -14.29 7.79 -15.38
N GLY A 93 -14.60 8.53 -16.45
CA GLY A 93 -15.72 9.49 -16.51
C GLY A 93 -17.11 8.86 -16.58
N SER A 94 -17.23 7.58 -16.89
CA SER A 94 -18.52 6.86 -17.00
C SER A 94 -19.00 6.28 -15.66
N PHE A 95 -18.30 6.58 -14.56
CA PHE A 95 -18.64 6.08 -13.24
C PHE A 95 -19.97 6.64 -12.72
N ASP A 96 -20.92 5.73 -12.44
CA ASP A 96 -22.18 6.04 -11.78
C ASP A 96 -22.43 5.07 -10.61
N PRO A 97 -22.52 5.57 -9.36
CA PRO A 97 -22.83 4.71 -8.21
C PRO A 97 -24.25 4.13 -8.23
N SER A 98 -25.15 4.65 -9.07
CA SER A 98 -26.53 4.19 -9.22
C SER A 98 -26.66 3.05 -10.22
N ASP A 99 -25.61 2.78 -11.01
CA ASP A 99 -25.55 1.64 -11.92
C ASP A 99 -25.56 0.32 -11.14
N GLU A 100 -26.32 -0.66 -11.65
CA GLU A 100 -26.53 -1.94 -10.97
C GLU A 100 -25.22 -2.73 -10.80
N CYS A 101 -24.35 -2.74 -11.81
CA CYS A 101 -23.06 -3.42 -11.72
C CYS A 101 -22.18 -2.73 -10.68
N VAL A 102 -22.07 -1.40 -10.76
CA VAL A 102 -21.23 -0.59 -9.87
C VAL A 102 -21.66 -0.75 -8.41
N SER A 103 -22.95 -0.58 -8.13
CA SER A 103 -23.53 -0.71 -6.79
C SER A 103 -23.28 -2.10 -6.20
N LYS A 104 -23.51 -3.16 -6.99
CA LYS A 104 -23.27 -4.54 -6.57
C LYS A 104 -21.80 -4.81 -6.22
N VAL A 105 -20.87 -4.25 -6.99
CA VAL A 105 -19.42 -4.41 -6.75
C VAL A 105 -18.99 -3.66 -5.49
N ILE A 106 -19.50 -2.44 -5.27
CA ILE A 106 -19.22 -1.66 -4.06
C ILE A 106 -19.68 -2.43 -2.82
N GLU A 107 -20.90 -2.95 -2.82
CA GLU A 107 -21.43 -3.72 -1.70
C GLU A 107 -20.67 -5.03 -1.48
N THR A 108 -20.28 -5.73 -2.56
CA THR A 108 -19.44 -6.93 -2.47
C THR A 108 -18.07 -6.61 -1.87
N LEU A 109 -17.47 -5.47 -2.23
CA LEU A 109 -16.20 -5.01 -1.69
C LEU A 109 -16.32 -4.67 -0.20
N LYS A 110 -17.35 -3.93 0.20
CA LYS A 110 -17.65 -3.64 1.62
C LYS A 110 -17.80 -4.93 2.44
N ALA A 111 -18.59 -5.88 1.95
CA ALA A 111 -18.79 -7.17 2.62
C ALA A 111 -17.48 -7.96 2.75
N ARG A 112 -16.62 -7.92 1.73
CA ARG A 112 -15.29 -8.55 1.77
C ARG A 112 -14.38 -7.89 2.81
N CYS A 113 -14.35 -6.56 2.86
CA CYS A 113 -13.57 -5.82 3.86
C CYS A 113 -14.06 -6.11 5.28
N ALA A 114 -15.38 -6.13 5.51
CA ALA A 114 -15.97 -6.42 6.81
C ALA A 114 -15.63 -7.85 7.31
N ARG A 115 -15.54 -8.82 6.39
CA ARG A 115 -15.10 -10.19 6.73
C ARG A 115 -13.61 -10.28 7.04
N ALA A 116 -12.79 -9.38 6.49
CA ALA A 116 -11.34 -9.36 6.70
C ALA A 116 -10.95 -8.67 8.02
N ASP A 117 -11.65 -7.60 8.39
CA ASP A 117 -11.50 -6.90 9.65
C ASP A 117 -12.88 -6.49 10.19
N THR A 118 -13.39 -7.30 11.13
CA THR A 118 -14.69 -7.07 11.76
C THR A 118 -14.67 -5.88 12.70
N GLN A 119 -13.52 -5.51 13.29
CA GLN A 119 -13.42 -4.40 14.24
C GLN A 119 -13.53 -3.04 13.54
N ARG A 120 -13.04 -2.95 12.30
CA ARG A 120 -13.02 -1.69 11.51
C ARG A 120 -13.94 -1.73 10.29
N ALA A 121 -14.90 -2.65 10.28
CA ALA A 121 -15.84 -2.82 9.17
C ALA A 121 -16.59 -1.51 8.86
N ASP A 122 -17.18 -0.88 9.87
CA ASP A 122 -17.96 0.35 9.71
C ASP A 122 -17.12 1.53 9.22
N GLU A 123 -15.91 1.69 9.76
CA GLU A 123 -15.00 2.75 9.32
C GLU A 123 -14.56 2.55 7.88
N THR A 124 -14.30 1.30 7.48
CA THR A 124 -13.89 0.97 6.12
C THR A 124 -15.02 1.18 5.13
N ALA A 125 -16.26 0.81 5.49
CA ALA A 125 -17.45 1.07 4.70
C ALA A 125 -17.67 2.57 4.50
N LYS A 126 -17.61 3.37 5.58
CA LYS A 126 -17.71 4.84 5.50
C LYS A 126 -16.63 5.46 4.61
N HIS A 127 -15.41 4.93 4.67
CA HIS A 127 -14.34 5.41 3.80
C HIS A 127 -14.58 5.04 2.33
N LEU A 128 -15.06 3.83 2.04
CA LEU A 128 -15.49 3.46 0.68
C LEU A 128 -16.60 4.38 0.16
N ASP A 129 -17.59 4.71 1.00
CA ASP A 129 -18.66 5.64 0.63
C ASP A 129 -18.13 7.06 0.33
N ALA A 130 -17.16 7.52 1.12
CA ALA A 130 -16.49 8.80 0.86
C ALA A 130 -15.72 8.80 -0.47
N LEU A 131 -15.04 7.70 -0.80
CA LEU A 131 -14.32 7.54 -2.07
C LEU A 131 -15.28 7.48 -3.26
N VAL A 132 -16.39 6.75 -3.14
CA VAL A 132 -17.46 6.69 -4.14
C VAL A 132 -18.03 8.08 -4.40
N LYS A 133 -18.32 8.83 -3.34
CA LYS A 133 -18.80 10.21 -3.43
C LYS A 133 -17.79 11.12 -4.13
N ALA A 134 -16.52 11.07 -3.71
CA ALA A 134 -15.45 11.90 -4.30
C ALA A 134 -15.26 11.62 -5.80
N TRP A 135 -15.29 10.35 -6.22
CA TRP A 135 -15.20 10.01 -7.63
C TRP A 135 -16.42 10.52 -8.41
N ARG A 136 -17.64 10.38 -7.86
CA ARG A 136 -18.83 10.93 -8.52
C ARG A 136 -18.77 12.45 -8.66
N GLU A 137 -18.28 13.16 -7.64
CA GLU A 137 -18.08 14.61 -7.69
C GLU A 137 -17.06 15.00 -8.78
N GLU A 138 -15.96 14.26 -8.90
CA GLU A 138 -14.95 14.47 -9.94
C GLU A 138 -15.50 14.22 -11.35
N VAL A 139 -16.32 13.17 -11.53
CA VAL A 139 -17.03 12.90 -12.79
C VAL A 139 -17.93 14.07 -13.17
N CYS A 140 -18.73 14.57 -12.22
CA CYS A 140 -19.61 15.73 -12.44
C CYS A 140 -18.80 16.99 -12.79
N HIS A 141 -17.68 17.22 -12.12
CA HIS A 141 -16.78 18.35 -12.40
C HIS A 141 -16.19 18.28 -13.81
N CYS A 142 -15.68 17.11 -14.21
CA CYS A 142 -15.13 16.86 -15.54
C CYS A 142 -16.20 17.02 -16.64
N ALA A 143 -17.42 16.52 -16.39
CA ALA A 143 -18.55 16.69 -17.31
C ALA A 143 -18.91 18.18 -17.50
N ALA A 144 -18.93 18.98 -16.42
CA ALA A 144 -19.23 20.40 -16.48
C ALA A 144 -18.15 21.21 -17.23
N THR A 145 -16.88 20.84 -17.07
CA THR A 145 -15.74 21.49 -17.72
C THR A 145 -15.45 20.96 -19.14
N ARG A 146 -16.16 19.91 -19.57
CA ARG A 146 -15.94 19.17 -20.83
C ARG A 146 -14.52 18.61 -20.96
N ILE A 147 -13.91 18.27 -19.83
CA ILE A 147 -12.60 17.63 -19.78
C ILE A 147 -12.84 16.12 -19.60
N PRO A 148 -12.28 15.25 -20.45
CA PRO A 148 -12.41 13.81 -20.26
C PRO A 148 -11.62 13.36 -19.02
N LEU A 149 -12.23 12.47 -18.23
CA LEU A 149 -11.61 11.87 -17.06
C LEU A 149 -11.02 10.50 -17.41
N LEU A 150 -9.71 10.37 -17.32
CA LEU A 150 -8.97 9.13 -17.50
C LEU A 150 -8.62 8.50 -16.14
N TYR A 151 -8.35 7.19 -16.08
CA TYR A 151 -7.78 6.60 -14.85
C TYR A 151 -6.37 7.11 -14.60
N GLN A 152 -5.52 7.07 -15.63
CA GLN A 152 -4.16 7.59 -15.61
C GLN A 152 -3.87 8.34 -16.90
N ALA A 153 -3.06 9.39 -16.81
CA ALA A 153 -2.59 10.17 -17.93
C ALA A 153 -1.08 10.46 -17.78
N PRO A 154 -0.33 10.62 -18.88
CA PRO A 154 1.07 11.02 -18.81
C PRO A 154 1.26 12.32 -18.01
N SER A 155 2.39 12.46 -17.31
CA SER A 155 2.64 13.60 -16.41
C SER A 155 2.70 14.97 -17.13
N ASN A 156 2.83 14.99 -18.45
CA ASN A 156 2.84 16.18 -19.31
C ASN A 156 1.49 16.49 -19.97
N ASP A 157 0.52 15.58 -19.89
CA ASP A 157 -0.81 15.77 -20.45
C ASP A 157 -1.56 16.81 -19.60
N LYS A 158 -1.96 17.92 -20.21
CA LYS A 158 -2.77 18.98 -19.57
C LYS A 158 -4.21 19.01 -20.09
N ALA A 159 -4.51 18.23 -21.13
CA ALA A 159 -5.81 18.24 -21.80
C ALA A 159 -6.84 17.36 -21.09
N ASN A 160 -6.35 16.30 -20.41
CA ASN A 160 -7.22 15.31 -19.77
C ASN A 160 -7.12 15.38 -18.24
N ALA A 161 -8.23 15.18 -17.55
CA ALA A 161 -8.22 14.94 -16.11
C ALA A 161 -7.76 13.50 -15.83
N ARG A 162 -7.22 13.26 -14.62
CA ARG A 162 -6.84 11.91 -14.19
C ARG A 162 -7.36 11.60 -12.79
N LEU A 163 -7.89 10.40 -12.63
CA LEU A 163 -8.35 9.91 -11.34
C LEU A 163 -7.17 9.59 -10.43
N LEU A 164 -6.18 8.87 -10.95
CA LEU A 164 -5.00 8.39 -10.23
C LEU A 164 -3.74 9.11 -10.72
N TYR A 165 -2.85 9.46 -9.80
CA TYR A 165 -1.52 10.01 -10.13
C TYR A 165 -0.44 9.46 -9.21
N SER A 166 0.80 9.43 -9.68
CA SER A 166 1.95 8.90 -8.94
C SER A 166 2.60 9.95 -8.06
N HIS A 167 3.28 9.50 -6.99
CA HIS A 167 4.15 10.35 -6.18
C HIS A 167 5.27 10.93 -7.07
N GLY A 168 5.20 12.24 -7.35
CA GLY A 168 6.15 12.94 -8.23
C GLY A 168 5.56 13.44 -9.55
N ASP A 169 4.30 13.10 -9.87
CA ASP A 169 3.64 13.70 -11.02
C ASP A 169 3.41 15.20 -10.81
N LYS A 170 3.81 16.01 -11.80
CA LYS A 170 3.66 17.48 -11.76
C LYS A 170 2.20 17.91 -11.77
N ILE A 171 1.35 17.13 -12.41
CA ILE A 171 -0.08 17.39 -12.54
C ILE A 171 -0.79 16.37 -11.67
N ARG A 172 -1.50 16.86 -10.67
CA ARG A 172 -2.22 16.03 -9.71
C ARG A 172 -3.55 15.57 -10.31
N GLY A 173 -3.94 14.36 -9.94
CA GLY A 173 -5.29 13.84 -10.09
C GLY A 173 -6.05 13.87 -8.77
N LEU A 174 -7.17 13.15 -8.71
CA LEU A 174 -7.97 13.03 -7.49
C LEU A 174 -7.23 12.29 -6.37
N TRP A 175 -6.63 11.13 -6.69
CA TRP A 175 -5.98 10.28 -5.69
C TRP A 175 -4.53 9.97 -6.02
N GLU A 176 -3.66 10.25 -5.05
CA GLU A 176 -2.28 9.83 -5.09
C GLU A 176 -2.22 8.30 -4.92
N THR A 177 -1.61 7.63 -5.88
CA THR A 177 -1.56 6.17 -5.93
C THR A 177 -0.12 5.72 -6.08
N PRO A 178 0.45 5.02 -5.08
CA PRO A 178 1.83 4.59 -5.16
C PRO A 178 2.00 3.45 -6.18
N ASN A 179 2.98 3.58 -7.08
CA ASN A 179 3.41 2.48 -7.96
C ASN A 179 4.23 1.43 -7.22
N SER A 180 4.65 1.73 -5.99
CA SER A 180 5.44 0.86 -5.13
C SER A 180 5.10 1.09 -3.66
N MET A 181 4.78 0.02 -2.95
CA MET A 181 4.60 0.04 -1.49
C MET A 181 5.93 0.14 -0.73
N ARG A 182 7.07 0.10 -1.45
CA ARG A 182 8.41 0.30 -0.87
C ARG A 182 8.82 1.78 -0.79
N ASN A 183 8.08 2.67 -1.43
CA ASN A 183 8.37 4.10 -1.35
C ASN A 183 7.92 4.60 0.03
N VAL A 184 8.90 4.99 0.85
CA VAL A 184 8.71 5.61 2.16
C VAL A 184 8.23 7.06 1.94
N GLU A 185 7.33 7.56 2.78
CA GLU A 185 6.93 8.97 2.75
C GLU A 185 8.14 9.87 2.99
N ASN A 186 8.10 11.12 2.50
CA ASN A 186 9.13 12.10 2.83
C ASN A 186 9.22 12.26 4.35
N THR A 187 10.43 12.13 4.90
CA THR A 187 10.77 12.43 6.29
C THR A 187 10.16 13.76 6.71
N ALA A 188 9.23 13.74 7.66
CA ALA A 188 8.72 14.95 8.30
C ALA A 188 9.75 15.48 9.29
N LEU A 189 10.13 16.75 9.16
CA LEU A 189 10.90 17.47 10.18
C LEU A 189 9.96 17.78 11.36
N LEU A 190 10.27 17.22 12.52
CA LEU A 190 9.54 17.46 13.76
C LEU A 190 10.22 18.60 14.50
N GLU A 191 9.62 19.79 14.51
CA GLU A 191 10.11 20.93 15.29
C GLU A 191 9.52 20.83 16.70
N ILE A 192 10.37 20.59 17.69
CA ILE A 192 10.00 20.63 19.10
C ILE A 192 10.27 22.06 19.58
N ARG A 193 9.22 22.77 19.99
CA ARG A 193 9.32 24.07 20.70
C ARG A 193 9.47 23.85 22.19
#